data_AF-A0A1I8PAR4-F1
#
_entry.id   AF-A0A1I8PAR4-F1
#
_cell.length_a   1.000
_cell.length_b   1.000
_cell.length_c   1.000
_cell.angle_alpha   90.00
_cell.angle_beta   90.00
_cell.angle_gamma   90.00
#
_symmetry.space_group_name_H-M   'P 1'
#
loop_
_entity.id
_entity.type
_entity.pdbx_description
1 polymer ?
#
loop_
_entity_poly.entity_id
_entity_poly.type
_entity_poly.pdbx_seq_one_letter_code
_entity_poly.pdbx_strand_id
1 'polypeptide(L)'
;MKEKRKHYLALVLKDGHLLLVVRGRRREELPLHAKLNDGEWHHVTLLCIDRKVTMSVEIGRTDQKTSAQMKVPKKISASNVVFVGGLPENPPKIPSELLVRLEPFKGCLRKFSIANSTQDLAKPGKHLHVGQCFPKVERGSYFPGDAYAVY
;
A
#
# COMPACT_ATOMS: atom_id res chain seq x y z
N MET A 1 -28.53 -14.40 -7.81
CA MET A 1 -27.75 -14.67 -6.57
C MET A 1 -27.24 -13.35 -6.02
N LYS A 2 -27.48 -13.01 -4.73
CA LYS A 2 -26.94 -11.78 -4.13
C LYS A 2 -25.44 -11.94 -3.91
N GLU A 3 -24.62 -11.18 -4.63
CA GLU A 3 -23.17 -11.18 -4.47
C GLU A 3 -22.81 -10.78 -3.03
N LYS A 4 -22.06 -11.63 -2.31
CA LYS A 4 -21.63 -11.34 -0.94
C LYS A 4 -20.69 -10.13 -0.98
N ARG A 5 -20.98 -9.12 -0.16
CA ARG A 5 -20.16 -7.90 -0.04
C ARG A 5 -18.73 -8.29 0.35
N LYS A 6 -17.77 -8.00 -0.53
CA LYS A 6 -16.34 -8.25 -0.32
C LYS A 6 -15.78 -7.21 0.64
N HIS A 7 -15.26 -7.64 1.79
CA HIS A 7 -14.59 -6.75 2.74
C HIS A 7 -13.11 -6.68 2.41
N TYR A 8 -12.51 -5.49 2.51
CA TYR A 8 -11.09 -5.30 2.27
C TYR A 8 -10.55 -4.13 3.10
N LEU A 9 -9.23 -4.14 3.28
CA LEU A 9 -8.46 -2.98 3.72
C LEU A 9 -7.50 -2.62 2.59
N ALA A 10 -7.33 -1.33 2.34
CA ALA A 10 -6.36 -0.83 1.37
C ALA A 10 -5.65 0.39 1.95
N LEU A 11 -4.32 0.37 1.90
CA LEU A 11 -3.52 1.56 2.14
C LEU A 11 -3.09 2.11 0.77
N VAL A 12 -3.48 3.34 0.48
CA VAL A 12 -3.28 3.97 -0.82
C VAL A 12 -2.49 5.26 -0.65
N LEU A 13 -1.55 5.52 -1.56
CA LEU A 13 -0.92 6.83 -1.69
C LEU A 13 -1.72 7.64 -2.72
N LYS A 14 -2.45 8.65 -2.26
CA LYS A 14 -3.28 9.52 -3.11
C LYS A 14 -2.75 10.95 -3.03
N ASP A 15 -2.37 11.52 -4.16
CA ASP A 15 -1.83 12.89 -4.24
C ASP A 15 -0.66 13.13 -3.27
N GLY A 16 0.18 12.10 -3.06
CA GLY A 16 1.31 12.12 -2.13
C GLY A 16 0.95 11.87 -0.66
N HIS A 17 -0.31 11.68 -0.31
CA HIS A 17 -0.78 11.47 1.06
C HIS A 17 -1.30 10.05 1.29
N LEU A 18 -1.14 9.52 2.50
CA LEU A 18 -1.66 8.20 2.84
C LEU A 18 -3.17 8.24 3.11
N LEU A 19 -3.87 7.27 2.55
CA LEU A 19 -5.29 7.03 2.78
C LEU A 19 -5.50 5.56 3.13
N LEU A 20 -5.92 5.29 4.36
CA LEU A 20 -6.41 3.96 4.74
C LEU A 20 -7.90 3.86 4.44
N VAL A 21 -8.26 2.91 3.59
CA VAL A 21 -9.65 2.58 3.25
C VAL A 21 -10.02 1.28 3.94
N VAL A 22 -11.09 1.32 4.74
CA VAL A 22 -11.66 0.14 5.40
C VAL A 22 -13.05 -0.10 4.81
N ARG A 23 -13.18 -1.16 4.00
CA ARG A 23 -14.46 -1.58 3.42
C ARG A 23 -15.02 -2.75 4.21
N GLY A 24 -15.96 -2.45 5.11
CA GLY A 24 -16.86 -3.44 5.71
C GLY A 24 -18.25 -3.33 5.11
N ARG A 25 -19.29 -3.30 5.96
CA ARG A 25 -20.66 -2.98 5.54
C ARG A 25 -20.75 -1.58 4.90
N ARG A 26 -20.04 -0.62 5.49
CA ARG A 26 -19.82 0.74 4.98
C ARG A 26 -18.36 0.89 4.54
N ARG A 27 -18.09 1.92 3.76
CA ARG A 27 -16.74 2.36 3.39
C ARG A 27 -16.36 3.46 4.36
N GLU A 28 -15.26 3.29 5.06
CA GLU A 28 -14.70 4.27 5.98
C GLU A 28 -13.27 4.58 5.55
N GLU A 29 -12.86 5.83 5.75
CA GLU A 29 -11.58 6.35 5.29
C GLU A 29 -10.87 7.06 6.44
N LEU A 30 -9.55 6.88 6.51
CA LEU A 30 -8.67 7.60 7.42
C LEU A 30 -7.54 8.22 6.59
N PRO A 31 -7.61 9.51 6.27
CA PRO A 31 -6.50 10.22 5.66
C PRO A 31 -5.41 10.52 6.70
N LEU A 32 -4.15 10.52 6.27
CA LEU A 32 -3.03 11.07 7.02
C LEU A 32 -2.32 12.09 6.13
N HIS A 33 -2.35 13.35 6.56
CA HIS A 33 -1.85 14.50 5.81
C HIS A 33 -0.33 14.67 5.98
N ALA A 34 0.43 13.65 5.59
CA ALA A 34 1.88 13.74 5.40
C ALA A 34 2.17 13.49 3.92
N LYS A 35 3.10 14.27 3.35
CA LYS A 35 3.49 14.15 1.95
C LYS A 35 4.69 13.21 1.85
N LEU A 36 4.50 12.07 1.18
CA LEU A 36 5.50 10.98 1.10
C LEU A 36 6.15 10.87 -0.28
N ASN A 37 5.74 11.68 -1.26
CA ASN A 37 6.25 11.64 -2.64
C ASN A 37 7.38 12.65 -2.89
N ASP A 38 8.22 12.87 -1.88
CA ASP A 38 9.36 13.78 -1.87
C ASP A 38 10.69 13.14 -2.33
N GLY A 39 10.73 11.80 -2.45
CA GLY A 39 11.93 11.05 -2.82
C GLY A 39 12.75 10.53 -1.64
N GLU A 40 12.32 10.85 -0.41
CA GLU A 40 12.96 10.39 0.81
C GLU A 40 12.32 9.10 1.35
N TRP A 41 13.04 8.40 2.23
CA TRP A 41 12.51 7.21 2.87
C TRP A 41 11.61 7.57 4.06
N HIS A 42 10.36 7.08 4.00
CA HIS A 42 9.36 7.20 5.06
C HIS A 42 9.12 5.85 5.74
N HIS A 43 9.04 5.83 7.06
CA HIS A 43 8.63 4.63 7.81
C HIS A 43 7.14 4.70 8.14
N VAL A 44 6.35 3.79 7.56
CA VAL A 44 4.89 3.76 7.69
C VAL A 44 4.47 2.59 8.56
N THR A 45 3.67 2.87 9.58
CA THR A 45 3.17 1.87 10.53
C THR A 45 1.65 1.89 10.57
N LEU A 46 1.04 0.71 10.46
CA LEU A 46 -0.37 0.46 10.73
C LEU A 46 -0.48 -0.47 11.93
N LEU A 47 -1.04 0.04 13.03
CA LEU A 47 -1.24 -0.71 14.27
C LEU A 47 -2.74 -0.81 14.57
N CYS A 48 -3.25 -2.04 14.73
CA CYS A 48 -4.61 -2.28 15.16
C CYS A 48 -4.61 -2.90 16.56
N ILE A 49 -5.13 -2.19 17.55
CA ILE A 49 -5.38 -2.70 18.90
C ILE A 49 -6.88 -2.67 19.13
N ASP A 50 -7.45 -3.82 19.47
CA ASP A 50 -8.90 -4.06 19.54
C ASP A 50 -9.63 -3.65 18.25
N ARG A 51 -10.21 -2.46 18.25
CA ARG A 51 -10.93 -1.87 17.11
C ARG A 51 -10.41 -0.48 16.77
N LYS A 52 -9.24 -0.11 17.27
CA LYS A 52 -8.62 1.17 17.02
C LYS A 52 -7.42 0.95 16.11
N VAL A 53 -7.53 1.46 14.89
CA VAL A 53 -6.40 1.50 13.96
C VAL A 53 -5.69 2.83 14.12
N THR A 54 -4.38 2.78 14.26
CA THR A 54 -3.47 3.92 14.23
C THR A 54 -2.58 3.78 13.01
N MET A 55 -2.59 4.81 12.17
CA MET A 55 -1.65 4.96 11.07
C MET A 55 -0.65 6.03 11.44
N SER A 56 0.65 5.77 11.28
CA SER A 56 1.70 6.75 11.55
C SER A 56 2.80 6.74 10.51
N VAL A 57 3.42 7.90 10.31
CA VAL A 57 4.57 8.10 9.44
C VAL A 57 5.68 8.77 10.23
N GLU A 58 6.89 8.25 10.09
CA GLU A 58 8.14 8.80 10.62
C GLU A 58 9.07 9.12 9.44
N ILE A 59 9.63 10.32 9.42
CA ILE A 59 10.50 10.81 8.33
C ILE A 59 11.96 10.76 8.81
N GLY A 60 12.76 9.89 8.18
CA GLY A 60 14.18 9.76 8.50
C GLY A 60 14.47 9.37 9.95
N ARG A 61 15.44 10.05 10.58
CA ARG A 61 15.80 9.92 12.01
C ARG A 61 15.35 11.15 12.82
N THR A 62 14.26 11.79 12.41
CA THR A 62 13.72 12.94 13.14
C THR A 62 12.63 12.46 14.08
N ASP A 63 12.43 13.14 15.21
CA ASP A 63 11.31 12.85 16.14
C ASP A 63 9.94 13.31 15.57
N GLN A 64 9.91 13.73 14.30
CA GLN A 64 8.68 14.15 13.64
C GLN A 64 7.84 12.93 13.27
N LYS A 65 6.74 12.77 14.01
CA LYS A 65 5.75 11.72 13.81
C LYS A 65 4.40 12.32 13.49
N THR A 66 3.87 12.01 12.31
CA THR A 66 2.47 12.30 11.97
C THR A 66 1.65 11.04 12.20
N SER A 67 0.49 11.15 12.83
CA SER A 67 -0.40 10.01 13.04
C SER A 67 -1.87 10.36 12.90
N ALA A 68 -2.66 9.37 12.52
CA ALA A 68 -4.11 9.45 12.39
C ALA A 68 -4.72 8.16 12.97
N GLN A 69 -5.93 8.26 13.54
CA GLN A 69 -6.58 7.13 14.20
C GLN A 69 -8.05 7.03 13.79
N MET A 70 -8.54 5.80 13.65
CA MET A 70 -9.97 5.54 13.44
C MET A 70 -10.43 4.29 14.19
N LYS A 71 -11.73 4.20 14.41
CA LYS A 71 -12.36 2.99 14.95
C LYS A 71 -12.88 2.12 13.82
N VAL A 72 -12.46 0.87 13.75
CA VAL A 72 -12.90 -0.06 12.70
C VAL A 72 -14.19 -0.82 13.08
N PRO A 73 -15.02 -1.19 12.08
CA PRO A 73 -16.20 -2.02 12.28
C PRO A 73 -15.94 -3.34 13.01
N LYS A 74 -16.88 -3.78 13.87
CA LYS A 74 -16.80 -5.07 14.60
C LYS A 74 -16.69 -6.32 13.71
N LYS A 75 -17.25 -6.27 12.50
CA LYS A 75 -17.27 -7.41 11.56
C LYS A 75 -16.55 -7.02 10.27
N ILE A 76 -15.26 -7.29 10.21
CA ILE A 76 -14.47 -7.23 8.97
C ILE A 76 -14.01 -8.64 8.62
N SER A 77 -14.59 -9.24 7.58
CA SER A 77 -14.15 -10.54 7.05
C SER A 77 -13.28 -10.29 5.81
N ALA A 78 -12.10 -9.70 6.05
CA ALA A 78 -11.12 -9.51 4.99
C ALA A 78 -10.44 -10.84 4.65
N SER A 79 -9.92 -10.95 3.43
CA SER A 79 -9.08 -12.09 3.02
C SER A 79 -7.78 -12.11 3.82
N ASN A 80 -7.19 -13.29 4.00
CA ASN A 80 -5.85 -13.50 4.58
C ASN A 80 -4.72 -13.31 3.56
N VAL A 81 -5.03 -12.73 2.39
CA VAL A 81 -4.08 -12.48 1.31
C VAL A 81 -3.78 -10.99 1.29
N VAL A 82 -2.50 -10.64 1.25
CA VAL A 82 -2.02 -9.25 1.15
C VAL A 82 -1.36 -9.07 -0.20
N PHE A 83 -1.79 -8.03 -0.91
CA PHE A 83 -1.15 -7.56 -2.13
C PHE A 83 -0.36 -6.30 -1.82
N VAL A 84 0.86 -6.22 -2.33
CA VAL A 84 1.78 -5.10 -2.10
C VAL A 84 2.21 -4.56 -3.46
N GLY A 85 2.23 -3.24 -3.61
CA GLY A 85 2.68 -2.57 -4.83
C GLY A 85 1.67 -2.57 -5.98
N GLY A 86 0.65 -3.42 -5.96
CA GLY A 86 -0.38 -3.45 -6.99
C GLY A 86 -1.35 -4.61 -6.79
N LEU A 87 -2.30 -4.75 -7.71
CA LEU A 87 -3.25 -5.86 -7.74
C LEU A 87 -3.02 -6.69 -9.01
N PRO A 88 -3.17 -8.02 -8.96
CA PRO A 88 -3.21 -8.83 -10.17
C PRO A 88 -4.44 -8.50 -11.01
N GLU A 89 -4.46 -8.90 -12.28
CA GLU A 89 -5.58 -8.65 -13.20
C GLU A 89 -6.93 -9.17 -12.67
N ASN A 90 -6.90 -10.32 -11.99
CA ASN A 90 -8.08 -10.99 -11.43
C ASN A 90 -7.90 -11.26 -9.93
N PRO A 91 -7.97 -10.24 -9.06
CA PRO A 91 -7.75 -10.41 -7.64
C PRO A 91 -8.95 -11.11 -6.99
N PRO A 92 -8.71 -12.22 -6.26
CA PRO A 92 -9.76 -12.87 -5.51
C PRO A 92 -10.28 -11.93 -4.44
N LYS A 93 -11.62 -11.84 -4.30
CA LYS A 93 -12.30 -11.13 -3.21
C LYS A 93 -12.04 -9.61 -3.13
N ILE A 94 -11.59 -8.99 -4.21
CA ILE A 94 -11.58 -7.52 -4.36
C ILE A 94 -12.66 -7.10 -5.39
N PRO A 95 -13.40 -6.00 -5.17
CA PRO A 95 -14.34 -5.49 -6.17
C PRO A 95 -13.63 -4.93 -7.41
N SER A 96 -14.15 -5.22 -8.60
CA SER A 96 -13.57 -4.75 -9.87
C SER A 96 -13.50 -3.22 -9.98
N GLU A 97 -14.42 -2.51 -9.32
CA GLU A 97 -14.37 -1.03 -9.25
C GLU A 97 -13.08 -0.51 -8.57
N LEU A 98 -12.49 -1.29 -7.65
CA LEU A 98 -11.22 -0.93 -7.02
C LEU A 98 -10.05 -1.08 -8.01
N LEU A 99 -10.09 -2.09 -8.89
CA LEU A 99 -9.04 -2.37 -9.89
C LEU A 99 -8.89 -1.21 -10.87
N VAL A 100 -10.01 -0.70 -11.38
CA VAL A 100 -10.00 0.37 -12.40
C VAL A 100 -9.45 1.70 -11.83
N ARG A 101 -9.52 1.89 -10.51
CA ARG A 101 -9.14 3.15 -9.86
C ARG A 101 -7.74 3.15 -9.26
N LEU A 102 -7.11 1.99 -9.09
CA LEU A 102 -5.81 1.87 -8.44
C LEU A 102 -4.72 1.63 -9.47
N GLU A 103 -3.82 2.60 -9.62
CA GLU A 103 -2.56 2.37 -10.30
C GLU A 103 -1.60 1.56 -9.42
N PRO A 104 -0.72 0.74 -10.02
CA PRO A 104 0.40 0.15 -9.30
C PRO A 104 1.28 1.23 -8.66
N PHE A 105 1.77 0.95 -7.47
CA PHE A 105 2.69 1.83 -6.74
C PHE A 105 3.99 1.98 -7.50
N LYS A 106 4.33 3.22 -7.83
CA LYS A 106 5.58 3.61 -8.48
C LYS A 106 6.54 4.11 -7.40
N GLY A 107 7.42 3.24 -6.92
CA GLY A 107 8.39 3.58 -5.89
C GLY A 107 9.06 2.36 -5.28
N CYS A 108 9.78 2.59 -4.19
CA CYS A 108 10.59 1.59 -3.52
C CYS A 108 10.04 1.24 -2.14
N LEU A 109 9.99 -0.07 -1.85
CA LEU A 109 9.59 -0.60 -0.55
C LEU A 109 10.73 -1.44 0.02
N ARG A 110 10.99 -1.33 1.33
CA ARG A 110 11.98 -2.15 2.03
C ARG A 110 11.53 -2.44 3.45
N LYS A 111 12.08 -3.51 4.04
CA LYS A 111 11.83 -3.90 5.44
C LYS A 111 10.33 -4.07 5.75
N PHE A 112 9.60 -4.68 4.82
CA PHE A 112 8.16 -4.91 4.98
C PHE A 112 7.90 -6.04 5.98
N SER A 113 7.05 -5.79 6.98
CA SER A 113 6.73 -6.75 8.02
C SER A 113 5.23 -6.74 8.33
N ILE A 114 4.71 -7.92 8.68
CA ILE A 114 3.33 -8.11 9.13
C ILE A 114 3.39 -8.91 10.43
N ALA A 115 2.76 -8.42 11.50
CA ALA A 115 2.72 -9.10 12.79
C ALA A 115 4.11 -9.56 13.27
N ASN A 116 5.11 -8.67 13.17
CA ASN A 116 6.52 -8.93 13.52
C ASN A 116 7.23 -9.99 12.66
N SER A 117 6.61 -10.47 11.58
CA SER A 117 7.24 -11.35 10.59
C SER A 117 7.63 -10.56 9.35
N THR A 118 8.94 -10.45 9.11
CA THR A 118 9.48 -9.83 7.89
C THR A 118 9.12 -10.69 6.68
N GLN A 119 8.55 -10.07 5.65
CA GLN A 119 8.23 -10.75 4.40
C GLN A 119 9.25 -10.41 3.34
N ASP A 120 9.72 -11.44 2.64
CA ASP A 120 10.55 -11.27 1.45
C ASP A 120 9.66 -10.94 0.23
N LEU A 121 9.59 -9.66 -0.11
CA LEU A 121 8.83 -9.16 -1.27
C LEU A 121 9.50 -9.52 -2.60
N ALA A 122 10.78 -9.87 -2.60
CA ALA A 122 11.55 -10.26 -3.79
C ALA A 122 11.59 -11.78 -3.99
N LYS A 123 10.81 -12.54 -3.20
CA LYS A 123 10.77 -13.99 -3.30
C LYS A 123 10.23 -14.44 -4.66
N PRO A 124 10.99 -15.26 -5.44
CA PRO A 124 10.54 -15.76 -6.73
C PRO A 124 9.19 -16.46 -6.67
N GLY A 125 8.37 -16.26 -7.70
CA GLY A 125 7.03 -16.87 -7.81
C GLY A 125 5.93 -16.20 -6.97
N LYS A 126 6.24 -15.10 -6.25
CA LYS A 126 5.27 -14.32 -5.47
C LYS A 126 5.16 -12.84 -5.87
N HIS A 127 5.87 -12.43 -6.92
CA HIS A 127 5.82 -11.07 -7.47
C HIS A 127 5.66 -11.10 -8.99
N LEU A 128 5.09 -10.03 -9.55
CA LEU A 128 4.94 -9.81 -10.99
C LEU A 128 5.40 -8.40 -11.31
N HIS A 129 6.28 -8.24 -12.31
CA HIS A 129 6.81 -6.95 -12.76
C HIS A 129 7.47 -6.11 -11.64
N VAL A 130 8.16 -6.78 -10.71
CA VAL A 130 8.92 -6.13 -9.63
C VAL A 130 10.42 -6.23 -9.94
N GLY A 131 11.12 -5.09 -9.84
CA GLY A 131 12.56 -5.00 -9.97
C GLY A 131 13.24 -4.54 -8.68
N GLN A 132 14.57 -4.49 -8.70
CA GLN A 132 15.34 -3.89 -7.62
C GLN A 132 15.38 -2.37 -7.77
N CYS A 133 15.41 -1.68 -6.63
CA CYS A 133 15.54 -0.23 -6.59
C CYS A 133 16.99 0.21 -6.74
N PHE A 134 17.21 1.30 -7.47
CA PHE A 134 18.50 1.99 -7.47
C PHE A 134 18.77 2.67 -6.12
N PRO A 135 20.03 2.75 -5.68
CA PRO A 135 20.40 3.40 -4.42
C PRO A 135 20.19 4.93 -4.44
N LYS A 136 20.29 5.55 -5.62
CA LYS A 136 19.91 6.94 -5.88
C LYS A 136 18.86 6.96 -6.97
N VAL A 137 17.76 7.66 -6.74
CA VAL A 137 16.62 7.71 -7.65
C VAL A 137 16.34 9.16 -8.06
N GLU A 138 15.96 9.34 -9.31
CA GLU A 138 15.43 10.59 -9.84
C GLU A 138 14.17 10.29 -10.67
N ARG A 139 13.36 11.31 -10.93
CA ARG A 139 12.14 11.14 -11.73
C ARG A 139 12.52 11.05 -13.21
N GLY A 140 12.24 9.91 -13.83
CA GLY A 140 12.46 9.73 -15.26
C GLY A 140 12.36 8.27 -15.68
N SER A 141 12.71 8.01 -16.93
CA SER A 141 12.89 6.68 -17.49
C SER A 141 14.38 6.45 -17.74
N TYR A 142 14.90 5.33 -17.26
CA TYR A 142 16.31 4.97 -17.43
C TYR A 142 16.48 4.01 -18.61
N PHE A 143 17.38 4.35 -19.54
CA PHE A 143 17.76 3.52 -20.68
C PHE A 143 19.24 3.15 -20.55
N PRO A 144 19.59 1.86 -20.31
CA PRO A 144 20.98 1.46 -20.13
C PRO A 144 21.83 1.47 -21.42
N GLY A 145 21.21 1.71 -22.58
CA GLY A 145 21.89 1.89 -23.87
C GLY A 145 21.76 0.71 -24.85
N ASP A 146 21.06 -0.35 -24.47
CA ASP A 146 20.82 -1.56 -25.26
C ASP A 146 19.33 -1.80 -25.59
N ALA A 147 18.48 -0.80 -25.32
CA ALA A 147 17.04 -0.88 -25.46
C ALA A 147 16.41 0.42 -25.96
N TYR A 148 15.20 0.30 -26.51
CA TYR A 148 14.36 1.42 -26.93
C TYR A 148 12.94 1.25 -26.36
N ALA A 149 12.19 2.35 -26.26
CA ALA A 149 10.77 2.33 -25.93
C ALA A 149 9.98 2.81 -27.15
N VAL A 150 8.88 2.12 -27.44
CA VAL A 150 7.87 2.56 -28.42
C VAL A 150 6.69 3.10 -27.64
N TYR A 151 6.24 4.30 -27.99
CA TYR A 151 5.09 4.96 -27.37
C TYR A 151 3.87 4.90 -28.30
#